data_AF-A0A3S0E5W0-F1
#
_entry.id   AF-A0A3S0E5W0-F1
#
_cell.length_a   1.000
_cell.length_b   1.000
_cell.length_c   1.000
_cell.angle_alpha   90.00
_cell.angle_beta   90.00
_cell.angle_gamma   90.00
#
_symmetry.space_group_name_H-M   'P 1'
#
loop_
_entity.id
_entity.type
_entity.pdbx_description
1 polymer ?
#
loop_
_entity_poly.entity_id
_entity_poly.type
_entity_poly.pdbx_seq_one_letter_code
_entity_poly.pdbx_strand_id
1 'polypeptide(L)'
;MSAKSYKSVKNCVARHLSEHGFVARDFDTLEMKVDGVSIILEFQKDKDCKGDVTRFTVSIAIFIGLLMSNHPPSEGLTLKKPSLSDSHWWDRLGKLLPVDADVWWCVSNEQSAQTSCAEIVEGVVNHALPKIKEIASVEALLGQWKSGVGHGLTEYQRHLYLGSSQKTENKAR
;
A
#
# COMPACT_ATOMS: atom_id res chain seq x y z
N MET A 1 11.67 20.25 -15.94
CA MET A 1 11.51 18.95 -16.65
C MET A 1 11.09 17.76 -15.75
N SER A 2 10.65 17.98 -14.50
CA SER A 2 10.53 16.93 -13.47
C SER A 2 9.36 15.94 -13.62
N ALA A 3 8.21 16.37 -14.15
CA ALA A 3 6.99 15.55 -14.17
C ALA A 3 7.09 14.28 -15.05
N LYS A 4 7.90 14.32 -16.12
CA LYS A 4 8.13 13.15 -16.99
C LYS A 4 8.92 12.06 -16.27
N SER A 5 9.91 12.46 -15.47
CA SER A 5 10.81 11.55 -14.76
C SER A 5 10.13 10.84 -13.59
N TYR A 6 9.19 11.48 -12.89
CA TYR A 6 8.40 10.78 -11.85
C TYR A 6 7.51 9.69 -12.45
N LYS A 7 6.80 10.01 -13.54
CA LYS A 7 5.92 9.05 -14.23
C LYS A 7 6.74 7.87 -14.78
N SER A 8 7.97 8.10 -15.24
CA SER A 8 8.83 7.03 -15.73
C SER A 8 9.24 6.06 -14.62
N VAL A 9 9.49 6.53 -13.39
CA VAL A 9 9.73 5.62 -12.24
C VAL A 9 8.54 4.69 -12.04
N LYS A 10 7.33 5.24 -11.88
CA LYS A 10 6.14 4.43 -11.60
C LYS A 10 5.86 3.40 -12.69
N ASN A 11 5.99 3.80 -13.96
CA ASN A 11 5.84 2.90 -15.09
C ASN A 11 6.94 1.82 -15.15
N CYS A 12 8.17 2.18 -14.79
CA CYS A 12 9.28 1.25 -14.70
C CYS A 12 9.03 0.21 -13.59
N VAL A 13 8.61 0.64 -12.40
CA VAL A 13 8.28 -0.26 -11.29
C VAL A 13 7.11 -1.16 -11.66
N ALA A 14 6.04 -0.61 -12.26
CA ALA A 14 4.89 -1.40 -12.70
C ALA A 14 5.26 -2.54 -13.67
N ARG A 15 6.19 -2.27 -14.60
CA ARG A 15 6.65 -3.28 -15.57
C ARG A 15 7.41 -4.43 -14.91
N HIS A 16 8.23 -4.15 -13.91
CA HIS A 16 8.98 -5.21 -13.21
C HIS A 16 8.06 -5.97 -12.24
N LEU A 17 7.18 -5.27 -11.54
CA LEU A 17 6.30 -5.89 -10.56
C LEU A 17 5.10 -6.63 -11.17
N SER A 18 4.86 -6.52 -12.49
CA SER A 18 3.77 -7.27 -13.14
C SER A 18 3.99 -8.78 -13.12
N GLU A 19 5.24 -9.25 -13.14
CA GLU A 19 5.56 -10.67 -12.98
C GLU A 19 5.22 -11.20 -11.58
N HIS A 20 5.09 -10.30 -10.61
CA HIS A 20 4.65 -10.60 -9.25
C HIS A 20 3.15 -10.36 -9.03
N GLY A 21 2.39 -10.01 -10.07
CA GLY A 21 0.94 -9.82 -10.01
C GLY A 21 0.47 -8.40 -9.72
N PHE A 22 1.39 -7.41 -9.69
CA PHE A 22 0.99 -6.01 -9.59
C PHE A 22 0.50 -5.46 -10.93
N VAL A 23 -0.60 -4.71 -10.89
CA VAL A 23 -1.14 -3.97 -12.03
C VAL A 23 -1.26 -2.49 -11.68
N ALA A 24 -1.07 -1.61 -12.67
CA ALA A 24 -1.31 -0.19 -12.48
C ALA A 24 -2.81 0.08 -12.28
N ARG A 25 -3.17 0.75 -11.18
CA ARG A 25 -4.57 1.09 -10.88
C ARG A 25 -4.92 2.51 -11.29
N ASP A 26 -4.09 3.48 -10.91
CA ASP A 26 -4.28 4.89 -11.28
C ASP A 26 -2.94 5.62 -11.54
N PHE A 27 -2.82 6.91 -11.28
CA PHE A 27 -1.57 7.65 -11.53
C PHE A 27 -0.46 7.32 -10.53
N ASP A 28 -0.78 7.08 -9.27
CA ASP A 28 0.15 6.96 -8.16
C ASP A 28 0.09 5.60 -7.46
N THR A 29 -0.77 4.68 -7.90
CA THR A 29 -0.91 3.36 -7.26
C THR A 29 -0.68 2.17 -8.20
N LEU A 30 -0.14 1.09 -7.62
CA LEU A 30 -0.15 -0.27 -8.16
C LEU A 30 -0.94 -1.17 -7.20
N GLU A 31 -1.61 -2.19 -7.73
CA GLU A 31 -2.43 -3.13 -6.95
C GLU A 31 -2.08 -4.57 -7.28
N MET A 32 -2.02 -5.42 -6.26
CA MET A 32 -1.99 -6.88 -6.37
C MET A 32 -3.11 -7.46 -5.53
N LYS A 33 -3.83 -8.46 -6.03
CA LYS A 33 -4.88 -9.16 -5.28
C LYS A 33 -4.40 -10.56 -4.90
N VAL A 34 -4.59 -10.92 -3.63
CA VAL A 34 -4.23 -12.23 -3.08
C VAL A 34 -5.21 -12.57 -1.96
N ASP A 35 -5.75 -13.79 -1.94
CA ASP A 35 -6.54 -14.35 -0.83
C ASP A 35 -7.60 -13.40 -0.22
N GLY A 36 -8.38 -12.74 -1.07
CA GLY A 36 -9.47 -11.84 -0.64
C GLY A 36 -9.01 -10.46 -0.13
N VAL A 37 -7.71 -10.18 -0.19
CA VAL A 37 -7.13 -8.86 0.11
C VAL A 37 -6.55 -8.20 -1.14
N SER A 38 -6.51 -6.87 -1.12
CA SER A 38 -5.78 -6.03 -2.08
C SER A 38 -4.55 -5.44 -1.41
N ILE A 39 -3.38 -5.63 -2.01
CA ILE A 39 -2.13 -4.98 -1.63
C ILE A 39 -1.91 -3.81 -2.58
N ILE A 40 -1.75 -2.61 -2.04
CA ILE A 40 -1.55 -1.37 -2.78
C ILE A 40 -0.14 -0.84 -2.53
N LEU A 41 0.59 -0.53 -3.60
CA LEU A 41 1.79 0.31 -3.56
C LEU A 41 1.40 1.73 -3.95
N GLU A 42 1.57 2.69 -3.05
CA GLU A 42 1.25 4.10 -3.30
C GLU A 42 2.52 4.96 -3.34
N PHE A 43 2.69 5.70 -4.43
CA PHE A 43 3.77 6.65 -4.62
C PHE A 43 3.30 8.03 -4.14
N GLN A 44 3.72 8.40 -2.93
CA GLN A 44 3.32 9.66 -2.30
C GLN A 44 4.39 10.73 -2.53
N LYS A 45 4.04 11.75 -3.31
CA LYS A 45 4.91 12.92 -3.55
C LYS A 45 5.02 13.81 -2.31
N ASP A 46 6.20 14.39 -2.14
CA ASP A 46 6.40 15.53 -1.26
C ASP A 46 5.71 16.77 -1.86
N LYS A 47 4.78 17.36 -1.10
CA LYS A 47 4.01 18.54 -1.53
C LYS A 47 4.83 19.83 -1.42
N ASP A 48 5.86 19.84 -0.59
CA ASP A 48 6.70 21.00 -0.31
C ASP A 48 7.96 21.03 -1.20
N CYS A 49 8.16 19.98 -2.01
CA CYS A 49 9.26 19.92 -2.96
C CYS A 49 9.08 20.94 -4.09
N LYS A 50 9.94 21.97 -4.10
CA LYS A 50 9.96 23.03 -5.11
C LYS A 50 11.13 22.85 -6.06
N GLY A 51 10.94 23.16 -7.35
CA GLY A 51 11.98 23.15 -8.38
C GLY A 51 11.90 21.95 -9.34
N ASP A 52 13.03 21.64 -9.98
CA ASP A 52 13.13 20.59 -11.00
C ASP A 52 13.35 19.17 -10.45
N VAL A 53 13.36 19.01 -9.13
CA VAL A 53 13.44 17.72 -8.45
C VAL A 53 12.05 17.32 -7.99
N THR A 54 11.66 16.07 -8.23
CA THR A 54 10.51 15.45 -7.56
C THR A 54 11.00 14.55 -6.44
N ARG A 55 10.58 14.85 -5.21
CA ARG A 55 10.80 14.01 -4.06
C ARG A 55 9.53 13.22 -3.74
N PHE A 56 9.66 11.93 -3.45
CA PHE A 56 8.53 11.07 -3.10
C PHE A 56 8.97 9.91 -2.22
N THR A 57 7.99 9.25 -1.60
CA THR A 57 8.15 7.98 -0.89
C THR A 57 7.19 6.94 -1.47
N VAL A 58 7.35 5.69 -1.08
CA VAL A 58 6.46 4.60 -1.48
C VAL A 58 5.92 3.97 -0.21
N SER A 59 4.61 3.83 -0.12
CA SER A 59 3.92 3.12 0.96
C SER A 59 3.33 1.83 0.43
N ILE A 60 3.15 0.86 1.33
CA ILE A 60 2.47 -0.39 1.03
C ILE A 60 1.31 -0.55 1.99
N ALA A 61 0.13 -0.84 1.47
CA ALA A 61 -1.10 -0.96 2.23
C ALA A 61 -1.84 -2.25 1.87
N ILE A 62 -2.55 -2.84 2.83
CA ILE A 62 -3.39 -4.01 2.65
C ILE A 62 -4.84 -3.63 2.93
N PHE A 63 -5.75 -4.09 2.07
CA PHE A 63 -7.19 -3.87 2.19
C PHE A 63 -7.94 -5.19 2.17
N ILE A 64 -8.81 -5.43 3.14
CA ILE A 64 -9.73 -6.58 3.12
C ILE A 64 -10.96 -6.21 2.30
N GLY A 65 -11.16 -6.88 1.16
CA GLY A 65 -12.25 -6.55 0.23
C GLY A 65 -13.64 -6.69 0.86
N LEU A 66 -13.84 -7.70 1.71
CA LEU A 66 -15.12 -7.96 2.39
C LEU A 66 -15.52 -6.86 3.39
N LEU A 67 -14.54 -6.22 4.04
CA LEU A 67 -14.79 -5.12 4.96
C LEU A 67 -15.10 -3.83 4.22
N MET A 68 -14.52 -3.63 3.03
CA MET A 68 -14.85 -2.49 2.17
C MET A 68 -16.28 -2.54 1.62
N SER A 69 -16.87 -3.73 1.44
CA SER A 69 -18.23 -3.89 0.89
C SER A 69 -19.37 -3.75 1.91
N ASN A 70 -19.08 -3.86 3.21
CA ASN A 70 -20.11 -3.96 4.27
C ASN A 70 -20.41 -2.63 4.99
N HIS A 71 -19.77 -1.52 4.58
CA HIS A 71 -20.16 -0.20 5.07
C HIS A 71 -21.39 0.32 4.31
N PRO A 72 -22.50 0.68 5.00
CA PRO A 72 -23.65 1.25 4.33
C PRO A 72 -23.27 2.54 3.59
N PRO A 73 -23.88 2.83 2.42
CA PRO A 73 -23.59 4.04 1.63
C PRO A 73 -23.84 5.36 2.39
N SER A 74 -24.50 5.29 3.55
CA SER A 74 -24.87 6.44 4.39
C SER A 74 -23.68 7.16 5.04
N GLU A 75 -22.47 6.60 4.99
CA GLU A 75 -21.22 7.29 5.37
C GLU A 75 -20.34 7.68 4.17
N GLY A 76 -20.87 7.68 2.94
CA GLY A 76 -20.18 8.23 1.78
C GLY A 76 -18.95 7.45 1.29
N LEU A 77 -18.57 6.35 1.95
CA LEU A 77 -17.43 5.51 1.57
C LEU A 77 -17.80 4.50 0.48
N THR A 78 -18.31 4.97 -0.65
CA THR A 78 -17.97 4.28 -1.91
C THR A 78 -16.51 4.62 -2.15
N LEU A 79 -15.57 3.77 -1.71
CA LEU A 79 -14.14 3.99 -1.92
C LEU A 79 -13.82 3.92 -3.43
N LYS A 80 -14.13 5.01 -4.16
CA LYS A 80 -13.73 5.22 -5.55
C LYS A 80 -12.20 5.16 -5.67
N LYS A 81 -11.47 5.46 -4.58
CA LYS A 81 -10.03 5.28 -4.42
C LYS A 81 -9.72 5.01 -2.94
N PRO A 82 -9.22 3.81 -2.57
CA PRO A 82 -8.75 3.54 -1.22
C PRO A 82 -7.59 4.49 -0.89
N SER A 83 -7.65 5.16 0.27
CA SER A 83 -6.53 5.94 0.79
C SER A 83 -5.73 5.12 1.81
N LEU A 84 -4.45 5.45 2.07
CA LEU A 84 -3.67 4.77 3.12
C LEU A 84 -4.38 4.80 4.49
N SER A 85 -5.10 5.88 4.81
CA SER A 85 -5.87 5.99 6.07
C SER A 85 -7.04 5.02 6.18
N ASP A 86 -7.52 4.48 5.06
CA ASP A 86 -8.60 3.49 5.01
C ASP A 86 -8.06 2.05 4.93
N SER A 87 -6.73 1.89 4.96
CA SER A 87 -6.11 0.57 4.89
C SER A 87 -6.25 -0.19 6.20
N HIS A 88 -6.28 -1.50 6.09
CA HIS A 88 -6.39 -2.44 7.20
C HIS A 88 -5.01 -2.76 7.81
N TRP A 89 -3.96 -2.46 7.05
CA TRP A 89 -2.56 -2.44 7.44
C TRP A 89 -1.81 -1.53 6.46
N TRP A 90 -0.84 -0.76 6.92
CA TRP A 90 0.11 -0.11 6.01
C TRP A 90 1.44 0.20 6.67
N ASP A 91 2.47 0.36 5.85
CA ASP A 91 3.77 0.89 6.25
C ASP A 91 4.45 1.61 5.07
N ARG A 92 5.49 2.40 5.35
CA ARG A 92 6.37 2.95 4.32
C ARG A 92 7.35 1.88 3.85
N LEU A 93 7.60 1.80 2.54
CA LEU A 93 8.53 0.82 1.98
C LEU A 93 9.90 0.89 2.66
N GLY A 94 10.39 2.09 2.97
CA GLY A 94 11.66 2.28 3.68
C GLY A 94 11.75 1.53 5.03
N LYS A 95 10.62 1.44 5.76
CA LYS A 95 10.51 0.70 7.03
C LYS A 95 10.52 -0.82 6.85
N LEU A 96 10.25 -1.28 5.64
CA LEU A 96 10.31 -2.69 5.28
C LEU A 96 11.70 -3.11 4.79
N LEU A 97 12.60 -2.16 4.51
CA LEU A 97 13.98 -2.42 4.09
C LEU A 97 14.89 -2.81 5.28
N PRO A 98 16.07 -3.43 5.04
CA PRO A 98 16.98 -3.86 6.11
C PRO A 98 17.45 -2.75 7.07
N VAL A 99 17.51 -1.51 6.58
CA VAL A 99 17.97 -0.35 7.35
C VAL A 99 16.85 0.26 8.22
N ASP A 100 15.58 -0.14 8.00
CA ASP A 100 14.39 0.33 8.74
C ASP A 100 14.30 1.87 8.87
N ALA A 101 14.54 2.56 7.75
CA ALA A 101 14.58 4.02 7.67
C ALA A 101 13.45 4.57 6.79
N ASP A 102 12.95 5.78 7.08
CA ASP A 102 12.04 6.44 6.16
C ASP A 102 12.81 6.90 4.91
N VAL A 103 12.58 6.22 3.78
CA VAL A 103 13.28 6.46 2.53
C VAL A 103 12.47 7.39 1.63
N TRP A 104 13.15 8.41 1.12
CA TRP A 104 12.63 9.35 0.14
C TRP A 104 13.52 9.34 -1.10
N TRP A 105 12.92 9.05 -2.25
CA TRP A 105 13.60 9.11 -3.54
C TRP A 105 13.49 10.51 -4.12
N CYS A 106 14.58 10.95 -4.76
CA CYS A 106 14.68 12.23 -5.43
C CYS A 106 14.98 12.00 -6.91
N VAL A 107 14.09 12.49 -7.78
CA VAL A 107 14.19 12.30 -9.22
C VAL A 107 14.28 13.65 -9.91
N SER A 108 15.39 13.89 -10.58
CA SER A 108 15.68 15.13 -11.30
C SER A 108 15.90 14.90 -12.81
N ASN A 109 16.20 13.66 -13.21
CA ASN A 109 16.53 13.27 -14.57
C ASN A 109 16.24 11.77 -14.79
N GLU A 110 16.51 11.27 -16.00
CA GLU A 110 16.27 9.87 -16.34
C GLU A 110 17.14 8.90 -15.55
N GLN A 111 18.42 9.22 -15.34
CA GLN A 111 19.34 8.37 -14.58
C GLN A 111 18.86 8.16 -13.14
N SER A 112 18.51 9.24 -12.44
CA SER A 112 17.94 9.17 -11.08
C SER A 112 16.60 8.43 -11.03
N ALA A 113 15.79 8.54 -12.09
CA ALA A 113 14.55 7.76 -12.23
C ALA A 113 14.84 6.25 -12.37
N GLN A 114 15.81 5.86 -13.18
CA GLN A 114 16.21 4.46 -13.36
C GLN A 114 16.79 3.87 -12.06
N THR A 115 17.66 4.62 -11.37
CA THR A 115 18.19 4.23 -10.06
C THR A 115 17.06 4.04 -9.04
N SER A 116 16.14 5.01 -8.93
CA SER A 116 14.98 4.90 -8.03
C SER A 116 14.10 3.70 -8.37
N CYS A 117 13.89 3.42 -9.66
CA CYS A 117 13.13 2.25 -10.08
C CYS A 117 13.78 0.94 -9.61
N ALA A 118 15.09 0.77 -9.83
CA ALA A 118 15.82 -0.43 -9.44
C ALA A 118 15.74 -0.65 -7.92
N GLU A 119 16.01 0.40 -7.13
CA GLU A 119 15.94 0.33 -5.66
C GLU A 119 14.55 -0.02 -5.14
N ILE A 120 13.49 0.58 -5.72
CA ILE A 120 12.11 0.30 -5.33
C ILE A 120 11.73 -1.14 -5.69
N VAL A 121 12.08 -1.60 -6.89
CA VAL A 121 11.79 -2.99 -7.32
C VAL A 121 12.50 -3.98 -6.42
N GLU A 122 13.80 -3.78 -6.17
CA GLU A 122 14.58 -4.63 -5.28
C GLU A 122 13.99 -4.63 -3.86
N GLY A 123 13.68 -3.45 -3.32
CA GLY A 123 13.08 -3.29 -2.01
C GLY A 123 11.73 -4.00 -1.88
N VAL A 124 10.88 -3.89 -2.90
CA VAL A 124 9.59 -4.56 -2.91
C VAL A 124 9.75 -6.08 -3.01
N VAL A 125 10.56 -6.56 -3.96
CA VAL A 125 10.66 -8.00 -4.26
C VAL A 125 11.42 -8.76 -3.17
N ASN A 126 12.55 -8.23 -2.72
CA ASN A 126 13.45 -8.97 -1.81
C ASN A 126 13.12 -8.75 -0.34
N HIS A 127 12.41 -7.68 0.00
CA HIS A 127 12.18 -7.33 1.41
C HIS A 127 10.71 -7.18 1.77
N ALA A 128 9.96 -6.36 1.03
CA ALA A 128 8.59 -6.06 1.41
C ALA A 128 7.61 -7.21 1.12
N LEU A 129 7.67 -7.79 -0.07
CA LEU A 129 6.77 -8.87 -0.48
C LEU A 129 6.85 -10.12 0.41
N PRO A 130 8.03 -10.62 0.80
CA PRO A 130 8.13 -11.73 1.74
C PRO A 130 7.39 -11.44 3.05
N LYS A 131 7.64 -10.27 3.67
CA LYS A 131 6.98 -9.85 4.92
C LYS A 131 5.47 -9.69 4.75
N ILE A 132 5.03 -9.08 3.65
CA ILE A 132 3.61 -8.83 3.40
C ILE A 132 2.86 -10.13 3.16
N LYS A 133 3.44 -11.10 2.46
CA LYS A 133 2.78 -12.39 2.21
C LYS A 133 2.45 -13.15 3.50
N GLU A 134 3.23 -12.97 4.57
CA GLU A 134 2.94 -13.57 5.88
C GLU A 134 1.67 -12.99 6.52
N ILE A 135 1.28 -11.76 6.16
CA ILE A 135 0.16 -11.03 6.76
C ILE A 135 -0.98 -10.74 5.79
N ALA A 136 -0.82 -11.02 4.49
CA ALA A 136 -1.77 -10.72 3.43
C ALA A 136 -2.90 -11.76 3.32
N SER A 137 -3.53 -12.07 4.44
CA SER A 137 -4.78 -12.83 4.52
C SER A 137 -5.72 -12.18 5.52
N VAL A 138 -7.02 -12.44 5.35
CA VAL A 138 -8.04 -11.95 6.29
C VAL A 138 -7.77 -12.50 7.69
N GLU A 139 -7.42 -13.78 7.79
CA GLU A 139 -7.16 -14.48 9.04
C GLU A 139 -5.94 -13.91 9.77
N ALA A 140 -4.83 -13.66 9.05
CA ALA A 140 -3.62 -13.10 9.65
C ALA A 140 -3.85 -11.68 10.18
N LEU A 141 -4.52 -10.81 9.41
CA LEU A 141 -4.86 -9.45 9.84
C LEU A 141 -5.78 -9.47 11.08
N LEU A 142 -6.82 -10.32 11.08
CA LEU A 142 -7.68 -10.48 12.25
C LEU A 142 -6.92 -10.99 13.47
N GLY A 143 -5.96 -11.90 13.27
CA GLY A 143 -5.07 -12.40 14.32
C GLY A 143 -4.27 -11.27 14.98
N GLN A 144 -3.65 -10.41 14.17
CA GLN A 144 -2.90 -9.25 14.67
C GLN A 144 -3.79 -8.27 15.45
N TRP A 145 -4.98 -7.99 14.93
CA TRP A 145 -5.91 -7.08 15.61
C TRP A 145 -6.38 -7.64 16.95
N LYS A 146 -6.61 -8.95 17.04
CA LYS A 146 -6.96 -9.63 18.30
C LYS A 146 -5.82 -9.59 19.31
N SER A 147 -4.56 -9.62 18.87
CA SER A 147 -3.40 -9.48 19.76
C SER A 147 -3.09 -8.02 20.15
N GLY A 148 -3.93 -7.05 19.76
CA GLY A 148 -3.74 -5.64 20.06
C GLY A 148 -2.77 -4.91 19.13
N VAL A 149 -2.33 -5.54 18.04
CA VAL A 149 -1.43 -4.92 17.06
C VAL A 149 -2.26 -4.32 15.93
N GLY A 150 -2.37 -2.99 15.90
CA GLY A 150 -3.10 -2.24 14.87
C GLY A 150 -2.16 -1.40 14.01
N HIS A 151 -1.29 -2.04 13.20
CA HIS A 151 -0.39 -1.30 12.31
C HIS A 151 -1.20 -0.44 11.32
N GLY A 152 -1.18 0.87 11.52
CA GLY A 152 -1.93 1.81 10.69
C GLY A 152 -3.40 1.99 11.05
N LEU A 153 -3.90 1.34 12.12
CA LEU A 153 -5.27 1.48 12.61
C LEU A 153 -5.32 2.19 13.95
N THR A 154 -6.33 3.03 14.14
CA THR A 154 -6.72 3.49 15.47
C THR A 154 -7.37 2.35 16.27
N GLU A 155 -7.33 2.45 17.61
CA GLU A 155 -8.05 1.51 18.50
C GLU A 155 -9.54 1.42 18.14
N TYR A 156 -10.15 2.55 17.78
CA TYR A 156 -11.54 2.60 17.33
C TYR A 156 -11.75 1.77 16.05
N GLN A 157 -10.93 1.97 15.01
CA GLN A 157 -11.02 1.20 13.76
C GLN A 157 -10.79 -0.29 14.00
N ARG A 158 -9.82 -0.65 14.84
CA ARG A 158 -9.55 -2.04 15.23
C ARG A 158 -10.78 -2.71 15.83
N HIS A 159 -11.43 -2.05 16.79
CA HIS A 159 -12.66 -2.56 17.40
C HIS A 159 -13.83 -2.63 16.41
N LEU A 160 -13.97 -1.62 15.54
CA LEU A 160 -14.99 -1.58 14.50
C LEU A 160 -14.87 -2.78 13.54
N TYR A 161 -13.66 -3.04 13.03
CA TYR A 161 -13.43 -4.15 12.09
C TYR A 161 -13.57 -5.52 12.75
N LEU A 162 -13.13 -5.69 14.00
CA LEU A 162 -13.36 -6.93 14.76
C LEU A 162 -14.85 -7.18 14.97
N GLY A 163 -15.63 -6.15 15.29
CA GLY A 163 -17.09 -6.25 15.46
C GLY A 163 -17.84 -6.54 14.16
N SER A 164 -17.37 -5.99 13.03
CA SER A 164 -17.96 -6.25 11.70
C SER A 164 -17.67 -7.67 11.21
N SER A 165 -16.47 -8.20 11.47
CA SER A 165 -16.08 -9.56 11.05
C SER A 165 -16.92 -10.64 11.73
N GLN A 166 -17.24 -10.48 13.02
CA GLN A 166 -18.10 -11.41 13.76
C GLN A 166 -19.55 -11.43 13.22
N LYS A 167 -20.04 -10.30 12.71
CA LYS A 167 -21.39 -10.23 12.09
C LYS A 167 -21.43 -10.94 10.74
N THR A 168 -20.33 -10.94 9.99
CA THR A 168 -20.23 -11.64 8.70
C THR A 168 -20.14 -13.16 8.89
N GLU A 169 -19.38 -13.65 9.88
CA GLU A 169 -19.31 -15.07 10.22
C GLU A 169 -20.68 -15.64 10.64
N ASN A 170 -21.48 -14.87 11.38
CA ASN A 170 -22.83 -15.29 11.81
C ASN A 170 -23.89 -15.25 10.71
N LYS A 171 -23.64 -14.58 9.57
CA LYS A 171 -24.54 -14.59 8.41
C LYS A 171 -24.22 -15.67 7.39
N ALA A 172 -23.02 -16.25 7.45
CA ALA A 172 -22.57 -17.33 6.56
C ALA A 172 -22.84 -18.74 7.12
N ARG A 173 -23.38 -18.84 8.33
CA ARG A 173 -23.91 -20.05 8.96
C ARG A 173 -25.43 -20.05 8.88
#